data_AF-A0A0B4GX87-F1
#
_entry.id   AF-A0A0B4GX87-F1
#
_cell.length_a   1.000
_cell.length_b   1.000
_cell.length_c   1.000
_cell.angle_alpha   90.00
_cell.angle_beta   90.00
_cell.angle_gamma   90.00
#
_symmetry.space_group_name_H-M   'P 1'
#
loop_
_entity.id
_entity.type
_entity.pdbx_description
1 polymer ?
#
loop_
_entity_poly.entity_id
_entity_poly.type
_entity_poly.pdbx_seq_one_letter_code
_entity_poly.pdbx_strand_id
1 'polypeptide(L)'
;MPGQSTTRVGRPSRISPAMQKALQNRLDVRPNMYRCDIVNFLERKFGEKVSERAVGRALKSMVWTRKINRRIAKQRDPDIRDWYLYQIADFKSYHFVFVDESGCDGRVGYRRWG
;
A
#
# COMPACT_ATOMS: atom_id res chain seq x y z
N MET A 1 -42.65 -26.49 7.42
CA MET A 1 -41.41 -26.31 8.21
C MET A 1 -40.29 -25.90 7.26
N PRO A 2 -39.80 -24.65 7.26
CA PRO A 2 -38.65 -24.30 6.44
C PRO A 2 -37.40 -24.88 7.10
N GLY A 3 -36.66 -25.70 6.33
CA GLY A 3 -35.46 -26.38 6.79
C GLY A 3 -34.33 -25.40 7.11
N GLN A 4 -33.67 -25.62 8.24
CA GLN A 4 -32.47 -24.90 8.63
C GLN A 4 -31.37 -25.16 7.61
N SER A 5 -30.96 -24.12 6.88
CA SER A 5 -29.78 -24.17 6.03
C SER A 5 -28.55 -24.30 6.93
N THR A 6 -27.95 -25.49 6.96
CA THR A 6 -26.63 -25.67 7.55
C THR A 6 -25.63 -24.92 6.68
N THR A 7 -25.29 -23.69 7.08
CA THR A 7 -24.22 -22.93 6.46
C THR A 7 -22.96 -23.78 6.57
N ARG A 8 -22.48 -24.32 5.44
CA ARG A 8 -21.21 -25.04 5.37
C ARG A 8 -20.11 -24.04 5.71
N VAL A 9 -19.72 -24.00 6.98
CA VAL A 9 -18.64 -23.14 7.45
C VAL A 9 -17.35 -23.69 6.84
N GLY A 10 -16.85 -23.00 5.81
CA GLY A 10 -15.56 -23.32 5.22
C GLY A 10 -14.43 -23.21 6.24
N ARG A 11 -13.22 -23.64 5.85
CA ARG A 11 -12.04 -23.53 6.71
C ARG A 11 -11.91 -22.12 7.29
N PRO A 12 -11.77 -21.96 8.62
CA PRO A 12 -11.58 -20.66 9.24
C PRO A 12 -10.44 -19.89 8.59
N SER A 13 -10.64 -18.58 8.40
CA SER A 13 -9.59 -17.69 7.92
C SER A 13 -8.40 -17.75 8.87
N ARG A 14 -7.19 -17.90 8.31
CA ARG A 14 -5.93 -17.75 9.06
C ARG A 14 -5.70 -16.35 9.61
N ILE A 15 -6.46 -15.36 9.15
CA ILE A 15 -6.43 -14.00 9.67
C ILE A 15 -7.66 -13.86 10.54
N SER A 16 -7.44 -13.79 11.85
CA SER A 16 -8.50 -13.61 12.84
C SER A 16 -9.12 -12.21 12.76
N PRO A 17 -10.36 -12.00 13.28
CA PRO A 17 -10.96 -10.67 13.34
C PRO A 17 -10.09 -9.63 14.07
N ALA A 18 -9.33 -10.05 15.09
CA ALA A 18 -8.39 -9.17 15.80
C ALA A 18 -7.22 -8.72 14.91
N MET A 19 -6.67 -9.64 14.10
CA MET A 19 -5.64 -9.33 13.11
C MET A 19 -6.17 -8.43 12.01
N GLN A 20 -7.43 -8.63 11.61
CA GLN A 20 -8.11 -7.79 10.63
C GLN A 20 -8.23 -6.33 11.11
N LYS A 21 -8.70 -6.12 12.35
CA LYS A 21 -8.80 -4.79 12.95
C LYS A 21 -7.43 -4.13 13.12
N ALA A 22 -6.42 -4.89 13.56
CA ALA A 22 -5.06 -4.39 13.66
C ALA A 22 -4.46 -4.00 12.30
N LEU A 23 -4.80 -4.73 11.24
CA LEU A 23 -4.40 -4.42 9.88
C LEU A 23 -5.06 -3.13 9.38
N GLN A 24 -6.36 -2.94 9.59
CA GLN A 24 -7.06 -1.70 9.23
C GLN A 24 -6.41 -0.47 9.89
N ASN A 25 -6.26 -0.48 11.22
CA ASN A 25 -5.63 0.62 11.95
C ASN A 25 -4.22 0.94 11.41
N ARG A 26 -3.48 -0.09 10.98
CA ARG A 26 -2.12 0.08 10.44
C ARG A 26 -2.14 0.70 9.05
N LEU A 27 -3.12 0.32 8.23
CA LEU A 27 -3.29 0.85 6.88
C LEU A 27 -3.84 2.27 6.86
N ASP A 28 -4.60 2.68 7.88
CA ASP A 28 -5.02 4.09 8.04
C ASP A 28 -3.81 5.02 8.22
N VAL A 29 -2.82 4.58 9.00
CA VAL A 29 -1.57 5.34 9.21
C VAL A 29 -0.60 5.19 8.03
N ARG A 30 -0.55 4.01 7.40
CA ARG A 30 0.42 3.70 6.34
C ARG A 30 -0.25 2.93 5.19
N PRO A 31 -1.00 3.63 4.31
CA PRO A 31 -1.84 2.99 3.29
C PRO A 31 -1.04 2.29 2.18
N ASN A 32 0.22 2.71 1.96
CA ASN A 32 1.08 2.20 0.90
C ASN A 32 1.92 0.99 1.29
N MET A 33 1.47 0.23 2.29
CA MET A 33 2.19 -0.95 2.77
C MET A 33 2.16 -2.09 1.73
N TYR A 34 3.29 -2.78 1.55
CA TYR A 34 3.35 -3.93 0.66
C TYR A 34 2.78 -5.17 1.35
N ARG A 35 2.40 -6.19 0.57
CA ARG A 35 1.84 -7.42 1.13
C ARG A 35 2.85 -8.16 2.01
N CYS A 36 4.12 -8.19 1.60
CA CYS A 36 5.22 -8.71 2.42
C CYS A 36 5.38 -7.94 3.74
N ASP A 37 5.30 -6.61 3.71
CA ASP A 37 5.36 -5.78 4.91
C ASP A 37 4.17 -6.05 5.85
N ILE A 38 2.98 -6.31 5.29
CA ILE A 38 1.80 -6.70 6.05
C ILE A 38 2.00 -8.09 6.68
N VAL A 39 2.58 -9.05 5.94
CA VAL A 39 2.92 -10.37 6.50
C VAL A 39 3.88 -10.21 7.68
N ASN A 40 4.97 -9.45 7.50
CA ASN A 40 5.94 -9.18 8.55
C ASN A 40 5.30 -8.46 9.76
N PHE A 41 4.38 -7.53 9.51
CA PHE A 41 3.63 -6.83 10.56
C PHE A 41 2.75 -7.80 11.37
N LEU A 42 2.00 -8.67 10.69
CA LEU A 42 1.12 -9.64 11.34
C LEU A 42 1.93 -10.69 12.12
N GLU A 43 3.03 -11.19 11.56
CA GLU A 43 3.93 -12.12 12.23
C GLU A 43 4.55 -11.48 13.48
N ARG A 44 5.06 -10.25 13.38
CA ARG A 44 5.65 -9.55 14.54
C ARG A 44 4.64 -9.22 15.63
N LYS A 45 3.38 -8.94 15.27
CA LYS A 45 2.35 -8.51 16.23
C LYS A 45 1.60 -9.67 16.88
N PHE A 46 1.41 -10.77 16.15
CA PHE A 46 0.57 -11.90 16.58
C PHE A 46 1.32 -13.24 16.63
N GLY A 47 2.58 -13.31 16.19
CA GLY A 47 3.36 -14.55 16.15
C GLY A 47 2.92 -15.54 15.07
N GLU A 48 1.93 -15.20 14.24
CA GLU A 48 1.38 -16.09 13.23
C GLU A 48 2.00 -15.88 11.85
N LYS A 49 2.49 -16.96 11.24
CA LYS A 49 2.96 -16.98 9.85
C LYS A 49 1.79 -16.98 8.88
N VAL A 50 1.48 -15.81 8.34
CA VAL A 50 0.44 -15.61 7.32
C VAL A 50 1.07 -15.55 5.92
N SER A 51 0.47 -16.19 4.92
CA SER A 51 0.95 -16.06 3.53
C SER A 51 0.44 -14.77 2.88
N GLU A 52 1.19 -14.23 1.92
CA GLU A 52 0.75 -13.04 1.16
C GLU A 52 -0.62 -13.25 0.46
N ARG A 53 -0.92 -14.49 0.04
CA ARG A 53 -2.23 -14.84 -0.53
C ARG A 53 -3.36 -14.73 0.50
N ALA A 54 -3.10 -15.11 1.75
CA ALA A 54 -4.08 -14.93 2.82
C ALA A 54 -4.31 -13.44 3.12
N VAL A 55 -3.24 -12.63 3.14
CA VAL A 55 -3.35 -11.17 3.24
C VAL A 55 -4.17 -10.59 2.09
N GLY A 56 -3.92 -11.02 0.85
CA GLY A 56 -4.70 -10.58 -0.31
C GLY A 56 -6.20 -10.87 -0.18
N ARG A 57 -6.57 -12.05 0.35
CA ARG A 57 -7.98 -12.40 0.62
C ARG A 57 -8.57 -11.54 1.74
N ALA A 58 -7.84 -11.28 2.81
CA ALA A 58 -8.31 -10.43 3.90
C ALA A 58 -8.50 -8.98 3.47
N LEU A 59 -7.59 -8.42 2.67
CA LEU A 59 -7.76 -7.09 2.09
C LEU A 59 -9.02 -7.02 1.22
N LYS A 60 -9.28 -8.06 0.41
CA LYS A 60 -10.49 -8.15 -0.40
C LYS A 60 -11.75 -8.23 0.47
N SER A 61 -11.74 -9.01 1.56
CA SER A 61 -12.89 -9.10 2.47
C SER A 61 -13.16 -7.80 3.23
N MET A 62 -12.12 -7.00 3.48
CA MET A 62 -12.24 -5.66 4.09
C MET A 62 -12.66 -4.58 3.08
N VAL A 63 -12.86 -4.93 1.80
CA VAL A 63 -13.05 -3.97 0.70
C VAL A 63 -11.89 -2.97 0.62
N TRP A 64 -10.70 -3.37 1.06
CA TRP A 64 -9.51 -2.51 1.03
C TRP A 64 -8.91 -2.51 -0.37
N THR A 65 -8.97 -1.35 -1.03
CA THR A 65 -8.34 -1.15 -2.34
C THR A 65 -7.22 -0.14 -2.23
N ARG A 66 -6.16 -0.33 -3.04
CA ARG A 66 -5.07 0.65 -3.18
C ARG A 66 -5.45 1.84 -4.07
N LYS A 67 -6.64 1.81 -4.66
CA LYS A 67 -7.15 2.94 -5.43
C LYS A 67 -7.50 4.02 -4.40
N ILE A 68 -6.95 5.22 -4.59
CA ILE A 68 -7.29 6.45 -3.83
C ILE A 68 -6.53 6.63 -2.50
N ASN A 69 -5.20 6.64 -2.52
CA ASN A 69 -4.40 7.38 -1.54
C ASN A 69 -3.07 7.84 -2.18
N ARG A 70 -3.17 8.72 -3.19
CA ARG A 70 -2.00 9.36 -3.78
C ARG A 70 -1.51 10.44 -2.81
N ARG A 71 -0.27 10.33 -2.35
CA ARG A 71 0.41 11.48 -1.73
C ARG A 71 0.47 12.59 -2.77
N ILE A 72 -0.28 13.66 -2.57
CA ILE A 72 -0.18 14.84 -3.42
C ILE A 72 1.19 15.44 -3.14
N ALA A 73 2.01 15.59 -4.19
CA ALA A 73 3.29 16.27 -4.06
C ALA A 73 3.04 17.71 -3.62
N LYS A 74 3.78 18.20 -2.62
CA LYS A 74 3.66 19.60 -2.15
C LYS A 74 3.90 20.61 -3.29
N GLN A 75 4.68 20.24 -4.29
CA GLN A 75 4.94 21.02 -5.51
C GLN A 75 3.72 21.20 -6.43
N ARG A 76 2.55 20.62 -6.09
CA ARG A 76 1.27 20.92 -6.74
C ARG A 76 0.59 22.17 -6.17
N ASP A 77 1.17 22.77 -5.15
CA ASP A 77 0.76 24.10 -4.68
C ASP A 77 0.95 25.11 -5.84
N PRO A 78 -0.13 25.82 -6.24
CA PRO A 78 -0.07 26.76 -7.35
C PRO A 78 0.95 27.88 -7.13
N ASP A 79 1.11 28.36 -5.88
CA ASP A 79 2.01 29.47 -5.59
C ASP A 79 3.48 29.05 -5.78
N ILE A 80 3.81 27.84 -5.33
CA ILE A 80 5.16 27.26 -5.51
C ILE A 80 5.43 27.02 -7.00
N ARG A 81 4.41 26.58 -7.74
CA ARG A 81 4.53 26.31 -9.19
C ARG A 81 4.72 27.59 -9.99
N ASP A 82 3.94 28.62 -9.70
CA ASP A 82 4.02 29.90 -10.40
C ASP A 82 5.34 30.62 -10.11
N TRP A 83 5.80 30.58 -8.86
CA TRP A 83 7.12 31.10 -8.50
C TRP A 83 8.25 30.39 -9.26
N TYR A 84 8.21 29.05 -9.32
CA TYR A 84 9.20 28.27 -10.08
C TYR A 84 9.17 28.63 -11.58
N LEU A 85 7.99 28.74 -12.18
CA LEU A 85 7.84 29.10 -13.60
C LEU A 85 8.37 30.51 -13.90
N TYR A 86 8.13 31.47 -13.00
CA TYR A 86 8.70 32.81 -13.10
C TYR A 86 10.23 32.78 -13.08
N GLN A 87 10.83 32.02 -12.16
CA GLN A 87 12.30 31.92 -12.04
C GLN A 87 12.97 31.34 -13.30
N ILE A 88 12.27 30.47 -14.02
CA ILE A 88 12.82 29.80 -15.22
C ILE A 88 12.37 30.42 -16.54
N ALA A 89 11.56 31.49 -16.51
CA ALA A 89 10.91 32.07 -17.69
C ALA A 89 11.90 32.58 -18.76
N ASP A 90 13.07 33.05 -18.33
CA ASP A 90 14.10 33.59 -19.23
C ASP A 90 14.97 32.50 -19.88
N PHE A 91 14.83 31.25 -19.45
CA PHE A 91 15.62 30.13 -19.94
C PHE A 91 14.86 29.31 -20.98
N LYS A 92 15.57 28.87 -22.01
CA LYS A 92 15.03 28.03 -23.08
C LYS A 92 15.18 26.55 -22.71
N SER A 93 14.38 25.71 -23.35
CA SER A 93 14.33 24.26 -23.10
C SER A 93 15.71 23.58 -23.14
N TYR A 94 16.58 23.98 -24.07
CA TYR A 94 17.91 23.41 -24.25
C TYR A 94 18.97 23.88 -23.23
N HIS A 95 18.63 24.83 -22.35
CA HIS A 95 19.49 25.23 -21.23
C HIS A 95 19.31 24.31 -20.00
N PHE A 96 18.27 23.47 -19.96
CA PHE A 96 17.98 22.63 -18.81
C PHE A 96 18.57 21.23 -18.95
N VAL A 97 19.22 20.77 -17.88
CA VAL A 97 19.61 19.37 -17.68
C VAL A 97 18.86 18.88 -16.44
N PHE A 98 18.04 17.84 -16.61
CA PHE A 98 17.26 17.26 -15.51
C PHE A 98 17.98 16.02 -14.97
N VAL A 99 18.23 16.01 -13.67
CA VAL A 99 18.79 14.88 -12.94
C VAL A 99 17.79 14.49 -11.87
N ASP A 100 17.29 13.26 -11.92
CA ASP A 100 16.37 12.72 -10.91
C ASP A 100 16.91 11.40 -10.39
N GLU A 101 16.87 11.22 -9.08
CA GLU A 101 17.27 9.97 -8.46
C GLU A 101 16.13 8.97 -8.60
N SER A 102 16.31 7.96 -9.45
CA SER A 102 15.39 6.83 -9.45
C SER A 102 15.56 6.05 -8.15
N GLY A 103 14.54 6.08 -7.28
CA GLY A 103 14.54 5.29 -6.06
C GLY A 103 14.62 3.79 -6.37
N CYS A 104 15.81 3.19 -6.17
CA CYS A 104 15.96 1.75 -6.20
C CYS A 104 15.34 1.17 -4.92
N ASP A 105 14.31 0.34 -5.06
CA ASP A 105 13.67 -0.33 -3.93
C ASP A 105 14.69 -1.24 -3.23
N GLY A 106 15.13 -0.89 -2.01
CA GLY A 106 16.12 -1.63 -1.21
C GLY A 106 15.77 -3.09 -0.87
N ARG A 107 14.69 -3.63 -1.45
CA ARG A 107 14.29 -5.04 -1.44
C ARG A 107 14.99 -5.89 -2.50
N VAL A 108 16.04 -5.37 -3.16
CA VAL A 108 16.86 -6.07 -4.18
C VAL A 108 17.43 -7.42 -3.68
N GLY A 109 17.32 -7.78 -2.40
CA GLY A 109 17.71 -9.09 -1.87
C GLY A 109 16.69 -10.25 -1.99
N TYR A 110 15.43 -10.03 -2.42
CA TYR A 110 14.38 -11.08 -2.33
C TYR A 110 13.55 -11.37 -3.59
N ARG A 111 13.81 -10.75 -4.75
CA ARG A 111 13.09 -11.13 -5.98
C ARG A 111 13.65 -12.44 -6.52
N ARG A 112 12.85 -13.51 -6.48
CA ARG A 112 13.18 -14.76 -7.20
C ARG A 112 12.79 -14.75 -8.67
N TRP A 113 11.84 -13.91 -9.12
CA TRP A 113 11.50 -13.72 -10.54
C TRP A 113 10.85 -12.34 -10.76
N GLY A 114 11.03 -11.79 -11.97
CA GLY A 114 10.42 -10.56 -12.48
C GLY A 114 9.08 -10.78 -13.15
#